data_AF-A0A1S3DIK4-F1
#
_entry.id   AF-A0A1S3DIK4-F1
#
_cell.length_a   1.000
_cell.length_b   1.000
_cell.length_c   1.000
_cell.angle_alpha   90.00
_cell.angle_beta   90.00
_cell.angle_gamma   90.00
#
_symmetry.space_group_name_H-M   'P 1'
#
loop_
_entity.id
_entity.type
_entity.pdbx_description
1 polymer ?
#
loop_
_entity_poly.entity_id
_entity_poly.type
_entity_poly.pdbx_seq_one_letter_code
_entity_poly.pdbx_strand_id
1 'polypeptide(L)'
;MTRSTSTALQAIFLSLDATELVKTFNYVHSDMKVPHERILEFPNILTSRRFRIENRHSYLKSLGRDQYDPCKENYVSMKSLVSGTDAEFCANVAKTTPETYNLFLKSL
;
A
#
# COMPACT_ATOMS: atom_id res chain seq x y z
N MET A 1 25.48 -1.45 -8.04
CA MET A 1 24.99 -1.50 -9.43
C MET A 1 23.66 -0.75 -9.49
N THR A 2 23.70 0.36 -10.24
CA THR A 2 22.61 1.26 -10.71
C THR A 2 21.47 1.64 -9.75
N ARG A 3 21.68 2.73 -9.00
CA ARG A 3 20.60 3.64 -8.55
C ARG A 3 20.01 4.33 -9.79
N SER A 4 19.09 3.67 -10.49
CA SER A 4 18.25 4.32 -11.49
C SER A 4 16.92 4.67 -10.84
N THR A 5 16.95 5.61 -9.90
CA THR A 5 15.72 6.28 -9.48
C THR A 5 15.25 7.14 -10.65
N SER A 6 14.12 6.79 -11.25
CA SER A 6 13.51 7.57 -12.33
C SER A 6 13.37 9.03 -11.92
N THR A 7 13.91 9.95 -12.71
CA THR A 7 13.89 11.41 -12.46
C THR A 7 12.48 11.94 -12.15
N ALA A 8 11.45 11.34 -12.76
CA ALA A 8 10.06 11.69 -12.52
C ALA A 8 9.60 11.39 -11.08
N LEU A 9 10.04 10.28 -10.49
CA LEU A 9 9.70 9.90 -9.11
C LEU A 9 10.34 10.85 -8.10
N GLN A 10 11.57 11.28 -8.35
CA GLN A 10 12.27 12.24 -7.50
C GLN A 10 11.61 13.62 -7.52
N ALA A 11 11.18 14.09 -8.69
CA ALA A 11 10.43 15.33 -8.82
C ALA A 11 9.08 15.26 -8.10
N ILE A 12 8.34 14.16 -8.25
CA ILE A 12 7.07 13.94 -7.53
C ILE A 12 7.30 14.01 -6.03
N PHE A 13 8.28 13.28 -5.51
CA PHE A 13 8.59 13.24 -4.08
C PHE A 13 8.89 14.63 -3.50
N LEU A 14 9.65 15.46 -4.23
CA LEU A 14 9.97 16.83 -3.82
C LEU A 14 8.77 17.78 -3.93
N SER A 15 7.77 17.45 -4.75
CA SER A 15 6.54 18.24 -4.91
C SER A 15 5.41 17.82 -3.96
N LEU A 16 5.56 16.71 -3.24
CA LEU A 16 4.56 16.26 -2.28
C LEU A 16 4.49 17.20 -1.08
N ASP A 17 3.28 17.36 -0.56
CA ASP A 17 3.09 17.99 0.74
C ASP A 17 3.80 17.16 1.81
N ALA A 18 4.77 17.77 2.49
CA ALA A 18 5.60 17.10 3.49
C ALA A 18 4.77 16.52 4.63
N THR A 19 3.64 17.14 4.97
CA THR A 19 2.72 16.65 6.00
C THR A 19 2.03 15.37 5.55
N GLU A 20 1.53 15.31 4.31
CA GLU A 20 0.91 14.08 3.78
C GLU A 20 1.90 12.95 3.60
N LEU A 21 3.15 13.25 3.22
CA LEU A 21 4.22 12.27 3.15
C LEU A 21 4.51 11.66 4.53
N VAL A 22 4.67 12.49 5.56
CA VAL A 22 4.91 12.03 6.94
C VAL A 22 3.72 11.23 7.48
N LYS A 23 2.48 11.66 7.22
CA LYS A 23 1.28 10.89 7.61
C LYS A 23 1.26 9.52 6.92
N THR A 24 1.56 9.46 5.63
CA THR A 24 1.59 8.21 4.87
C THR A 24 2.69 7.28 5.39
N PHE A 25 3.88 7.82 5.66
CA PHE A 25 4.97 7.07 6.27
C PHE A 25 4.59 6.53 7.64
N ASN A 26 4.02 7.36 8.51
CA ASN A 26 3.60 6.97 9.84
C ASN A 26 2.56 5.85 9.78
N TYR A 27 1.59 5.92 8.87
CA TYR A 27 0.60 4.86 8.69
C TYR A 27 1.24 3.55 8.23
N VAL A 28 2.08 3.60 7.20
CA VAL A 28 2.75 2.40 6.67
C VAL A 28 3.65 1.75 7.74
N HIS A 29 4.42 2.55 8.47
CA HIS A 29 5.32 2.01 9.48
C HIS A 29 4.60 1.58 10.76
N SER A 30 3.75 2.45 11.30
CA SER A 30 3.18 2.30 12.65
C SER A 30 1.90 1.47 12.65
N ASP A 31 1.00 1.69 11.70
CA ASP A 31 -0.30 1.00 11.64
C ASP A 31 -0.18 -0.33 10.91
N MET A 32 0.46 -0.34 9.73
CA MET A 32 0.66 -1.57 8.93
C MET A 32 1.84 -2.43 9.43
N LYS A 33 2.59 -1.96 10.43
CA LYS A 33 3.77 -2.66 11.01
C LYS A 33 4.85 -3.02 9.98
N VAL A 34 5.00 -2.20 8.95
CA VAL A 34 6.01 -2.42 7.91
C VAL A 34 7.36 -1.85 8.39
N PRO A 35 8.45 -2.63 8.40
CA PRO A 35 9.77 -2.15 8.79
C PRO A 35 10.38 -1.26 7.70
N HIS A 36 11.27 -0.34 8.09
CA HIS A 36 11.85 0.66 7.18
C HIS A 36 12.55 0.03 5.95
N GLU A 37 13.24 -1.09 6.13
CA GLU A 37 13.93 -1.82 5.04
C GLU A 37 12.97 -2.19 3.92
N ARG A 38 11.75 -2.62 4.27
CA ARG A 38 10.72 -2.99 3.30
C ARG A 38 10.14 -1.77 2.59
N ILE A 39 10.03 -0.63 3.28
CA ILE A 39 9.64 0.64 2.67
C ILE A 39 10.71 1.10 1.67
N LEU A 40 12.00 0.91 2.00
CA LEU A 40 13.11 1.26 1.12
C LEU A 40 13.17 0.43 -0.17
N GLU A 41 12.69 -0.81 -0.15
CA GLU A 41 12.55 -1.62 -1.36
C GLU A 41 11.47 -1.10 -2.33
N PHE A 42 10.43 -0.46 -1.80
CA PHE A 42 9.34 0.10 -2.61
C PHE A 42 8.87 1.47 -2.07
N PRO A 43 9.68 2.53 -2.19
CA PRO A 43 9.37 3.85 -1.63
C PRO A 43 8.14 4.50 -2.28
N ASN A 44 7.75 4.04 -3.47
CA ASN A 44 6.57 4.50 -4.19
C ASN A 44 5.26 4.34 -3.40
N ILE A 45 5.21 3.47 -2.39
CA ILE A 45 4.06 3.40 -1.47
C ILE A 45 3.80 4.76 -0.81
N LEU A 46 4.85 5.51 -0.47
CA LEU A 46 4.75 6.82 0.18
C LEU A 46 4.22 7.91 -0.74
N THR A 47 4.33 7.71 -2.06
CA THR A 47 3.76 8.61 -3.08
C THR A 47 2.33 8.24 -3.49
N SER A 48 1.80 7.12 -2.97
CA SER A 48 0.46 6.66 -3.29
C SER A 48 -0.58 7.41 -2.46
N ARG A 49 -1.80 7.54 -2.99
CA ARG A 49 -2.89 8.20 -2.25
C ARG A 49 -3.16 7.48 -0.93
N ARG A 50 -2.99 8.17 0.21
CA ARG A 50 -3.10 7.60 1.55
C ARG A 50 -4.39 6.80 1.77
N PHE A 51 -5.54 7.36 1.41
CA PHE A 51 -6.83 6.66 1.56
C PHE A 51 -6.88 5.31 0.84
N ARG A 52 -6.17 5.14 -0.29
CA ARG A 52 -6.12 3.85 -1.00
C ARG A 52 -5.35 2.82 -0.18
N ILE A 53 -4.24 3.22 0.44
CA ILE A 53 -3.44 2.36 1.31
C ILE A 53 -4.29 1.96 2.52
N GLU A 54 -4.92 2.93 3.17
CA GLU A 54 -5.72 2.73 4.37
C GLU A 54 -6.91 1.80 4.12
N ASN A 55 -7.68 2.06 3.07
CA ASN A 55 -8.85 1.27 2.72
C ASN A 55 -8.48 -0.19 2.39
N ARG A 56 -7.44 -0.37 1.57
CA ARG A 56 -7.01 -1.72 1.14
C ARG A 56 -6.30 -2.47 2.25
N HIS A 57 -5.48 -1.81 3.06
CA HIS A 57 -4.88 -2.44 4.24
C HIS A 57 -5.94 -2.87 5.25
N SER A 58 -6.86 -1.97 5.61
CA SER A 58 -7.92 -2.25 6.58
C SER A 58 -8.80 -3.41 6.12
N TYR A 59 -9.08 -3.49 4.82
CA TYR A 59 -9.80 -4.61 4.26
C TYR A 59 -9.01 -5.92 4.28
N LEU A 60 -7.72 -5.91 3.91
CA LEU A 60 -6.90 -7.12 4.03
C LEU A 60 -6.78 -7.58 5.48
N LYS A 61 -6.68 -6.65 6.43
CA LYS A 61 -6.63 -6.93 7.86
C LYS A 61 -7.93 -7.57 8.36
N SER A 62 -9.09 -7.10 7.92
CA SER A 62 -10.37 -7.73 8.27
C SER A 62 -10.53 -9.15 7.71
N LEU A 63 -9.80 -9.46 6.63
CA LEU A 63 -9.72 -10.80 6.04
C LEU A 63 -8.59 -11.67 6.63
N GLY A 64 -7.71 -11.13 7.48
CA GLY A 64 -6.50 -11.81 7.97
C GLY A 64 -5.43 -12.03 6.89
N ARG A 65 -5.36 -11.13 5.89
CA ARG A 65 -4.49 -11.22 4.70
C ARG A 65 -3.55 -10.03 4.55
N ASP A 66 -3.28 -9.31 5.63
CA ASP A 66 -2.36 -8.17 5.74
C ASP A 66 -0.90 -8.60 5.98
N GLN A 67 -0.43 -9.62 5.27
CA GLN A 67 0.95 -10.10 5.38
C GLN A 67 1.88 -9.36 4.40
N TYR A 68 2.81 -8.54 4.90
CA TYR A 68 3.77 -7.78 4.09
C TYR A 68 5.21 -8.32 4.12
N ASP A 69 5.44 -9.40 4.87
CA ASP A 69 6.71 -10.13 4.94
C ASP A 69 6.83 -11.12 3.76
N PRO A 70 7.85 -10.99 2.89
CA PRO A 70 8.02 -11.85 1.71
C PRO A 70 8.42 -13.28 2.08
N CYS A 71 8.90 -13.50 3.30
CA CYS A 71 9.32 -14.80 3.79
C CYS A 71 8.15 -15.59 4.40
N LYS A 72 6.94 -15.02 4.45
CA LYS A 72 5.74 -15.64 5.01
C LYS A 72 4.72 -15.97 3.93
N GLU A 73 3.95 -17.03 4.17
CA GLU A 73 2.84 -17.39 3.30
C GLU A 73 1.80 -16.26 3.20
N ASN A 74 1.07 -16.23 2.09
CA ASN A 74 0.10 -15.18 1.77
C ASN A 74 0.70 -13.77 1.68
N TYR A 75 2.00 -13.67 1.39
CA TYR A 75 2.68 -12.40 1.14
C TYR A 75 1.93 -11.52 0.12
N VAL A 76 1.65 -10.28 0.53
CA VAL A 76 1.12 -9.21 -0.29
C VAL A 76 2.23 -8.18 -0.52
N SER A 77 2.59 -7.98 -1.79
CA SER A 77 3.55 -6.93 -2.12
C SER A 77 2.95 -5.53 -1.96
N MET A 78 3.76 -4.55 -1.53
CA MET A 78 3.33 -3.15 -1.48
C MET A 78 2.89 -2.63 -2.85
N LYS A 79 3.57 -3.07 -3.91
CA LYS A 79 3.20 -2.74 -5.29
C LYS A 79 1.78 -3.21 -5.61
N SER A 80 1.44 -4.46 -5.30
CA SER A 80 0.08 -4.98 -5.53
C SER A 80 -0.97 -4.31 -4.65
N LEU A 81 -0.60 -3.83 -3.46
CA LEU A 81 -1.50 -3.09 -2.59
C LEU A 81 -1.95 -1.75 -3.22
N VAL A 82 -1.02 -0.99 -3.82
CA VAL A 82 -1.28 0.38 -4.28
C VAL A 82 -1.59 0.52 -5.78
N SER A 83 -1.34 -0.53 -6.56
CA SER A 83 -1.52 -0.56 -8.01
C SER A 83 -2.90 -1.10 -8.42
N GLY A 84 -3.27 -0.87 -9.67
CA GLY A 84 -4.47 -1.43 -10.28
C GLY A 84 -5.78 -0.85 -9.75
N THR A 85 -6.86 -1.26 -10.41
CA THR A 85 -8.24 -0.98 -10.05
C THR A 85 -8.66 -1.77 -8.81
N ASP A 86 -9.79 -1.38 -8.20
CA ASP A 86 -10.32 -2.14 -7.07
C ASP A 86 -10.78 -3.54 -7.48
N ALA A 87 -11.21 -3.72 -8.73
CA ALA A 87 -11.54 -5.04 -9.28
C ALA A 87 -10.31 -5.96 -9.35
N GLU A 88 -9.19 -5.46 -9.89
CA GLU A 88 -7.94 -6.20 -9.93
C GLU A 88 -7.41 -6.49 -8.52
N PHE A 89 -7.50 -5.54 -7.60
CA PHE A 89 -7.13 -5.74 -6.20
C PHE A 89 -7.98 -6.83 -5.55
N CYS A 90 -9.30 -6.80 -5.72
CA CYS A 90 -10.19 -7.80 -5.14
C CYS A 90 -9.89 -9.20 -5.68
N ALA A 91 -9.75 -9.35 -7.01
CA ALA A 91 -9.50 -10.65 -7.63
C ALA A 91 -8.09 -11.20 -7.34
N ASN A 92 -7.07 -10.35 -7.48
CA ASN A 92 -5.68 -10.81 -7.47
C ASN A 92 -5.06 -10.78 -6.08
N VAL A 93 -5.44 -9.80 -5.26
CA VAL A 93 -4.86 -9.60 -3.93
C VAL A 93 -5.80 -10.10 -2.86
N ALA A 94 -7.00 -9.52 -2.72
CA ALA A 94 -7.93 -9.77 -1.61
C ALA A 94 -8.71 -11.09 -1.70
N LYS A 95 -8.74 -11.72 -2.89
CA LYS A 95 -9.46 -12.98 -3.15
C LYS A 95 -10.94 -12.89 -2.80
N THR A 96 -11.54 -11.74 -3.11
CA THR A 96 -12.95 -11.40 -2.89
C THR A 96 -13.52 -10.68 -4.12
N THR A 97 -14.78 -10.24 -4.05
CA THR A 97 -15.42 -9.46 -5.12
C THR A 97 -15.39 -7.95 -4.81
N PRO A 98 -15.47 -7.07 -5.83
CA PRO A 98 -15.57 -5.63 -5.64
C PRO A 98 -16.78 -5.22 -4.79
N GLU A 99 -17.88 -5.96 -4.87
CA GLU A 99 -19.10 -5.69 -4.10
C GLU A 99 -18.85 -5.89 -2.60
N THR A 100 -18.17 -6.97 -2.21
CA THR A 100 -17.80 -7.20 -0.80
C THR A 100 -16.87 -6.10 -0.28
N TYR A 101 -15.90 -5.70 -1.09
CA TYR A 101 -15.00 -4.60 -0.74
C TYR A 101 -15.75 -3.28 -0.57
N ASN A 102 -16.62 -2.91 -1.52
CA ASN A 102 -17.43 -1.71 -1.44
C ASN A 102 -18.38 -1.70 -0.24
N LEU A 103 -18.94 -2.86 0.12
CA LEU A 103 -19.77 -2.99 1.33
C LEU A 103 -18.94 -2.74 2.59
N PHE A 104 -17.73 -3.30 2.65
CA PHE A 104 -16.80 -3.04 3.75
C PHE A 104 -16.45 -1.56 3.87
N LEU A 105 -16.15 -0.88 2.75
CA LEU A 105 -15.82 0.56 2.78
C LEU A 105 -16.98 1.43 3.27
N LYS A 106 -18.23 1.01 3.07
CA LYS A 106 -19.41 1.70 3.61
C LYS A 106 -19.61 1.50 5.12
N SER A 107 -18.90 0.54 5.73
CA SER A 107 -18.95 0.25 7.16
C SER A 107 -17.81 0.87 7.97
N LEU A 108 -16.88 1.55 7.29
CA LEU A 108 -15.76 2.30 7.90
C LEU A 108 -16.17 3.71 8.37
#